data_AF-G6B008-F1
#
_entry.id   AF-G6B008-F1
#
_cell.length_a   1.000
_cell.length_b   1.000
_cell.length_c   1.000
_cell.angle_alpha   90.00
_cell.angle_beta   90.00
_cell.angle_gamma   90.00
#
_symmetry.space_group_name_H-M   'P 1'
#
loop_
_entity.id
_entity.type
_entity.pdbx_description
1 polymer ?
#
loop_
_entity_poly.entity_id
_entity_poly.type
_entity_poly.pdbx_seq_one_letter_code
_entity_poly.pdbx_strand_id
1 'polypeptide(L)'
;MKIERVTNITEWINAINPGEVKSAYLPCDKVQSLNCLASRHNQGRGKQRGKFVHYHYCSDLEVATIICETREDYLTNKENGEENSWKTQIPKDFR
;
A
#
# COMPACT_ATOMS: atom_id res chain seq x y z
N MET A 1 17.96 -5.15 8.42
CA MET A 1 16.53 -5.16 8.81
C MET A 1 15.95 -6.52 8.44
N LYS A 2 15.29 -7.23 9.36
CA LYS A 2 14.64 -8.51 9.02
C LYS A 2 13.25 -8.16 8.48
N ILE A 3 13.11 -8.12 7.16
CA ILE A 3 11.83 -7.83 6.53
C ILE A 3 10.97 -9.09 6.51
N GLU A 4 9.72 -8.98 6.96
CA GLU A 4 8.81 -10.11 6.98
C GLU A 4 8.31 -10.43 5.57
N ARG A 5 7.95 -11.69 5.32
CA ARG A 5 7.41 -12.14 4.04
C ARG A 5 5.88 -12.05 4.04
N VAL A 6 5.30 -11.53 2.97
CA VAL A 6 3.85 -11.60 2.77
C VAL A 6 3.45 -13.03 2.41
N THR A 7 2.68 -13.69 3.27
CA THR A 7 2.09 -15.01 3.01
C THR A 7 0.70 -14.90 2.40
N ASN A 8 -0.09 -13.91 2.84
CA ASN A 8 -1.43 -13.62 2.32
C ASN A 8 -1.60 -12.11 2.07
N ILE A 9 -1.59 -11.71 0.79
CA ILE A 9 -1.68 -10.31 0.38
C ILE A 9 -3.02 -9.68 0.80
N THR A 10 -4.11 -10.45 0.78
CA THR A 10 -5.43 -9.92 1.15
C THR A 10 -5.51 -9.58 2.63
N GLU A 11 -5.00 -10.47 3.49
CA GLU A 11 -4.93 -10.21 4.94
C GLU A 11 -4.02 -9.04 5.23
N TRP A 12 -2.86 -8.97 4.57
CA TRP A 12 -1.90 -7.88 4.73
C TRP A 12 -2.51 -6.50 4.41
N ILE A 13 -3.21 -6.38 3.27
CA ILE A 13 -3.93 -5.15 2.89
C ILE A 13 -5.11 -4.86 3.84
N ASN A 14 -5.81 -5.88 4.35
CA ASN A 14 -6.94 -5.64 5.25
C ASN A 14 -6.51 -5.23 6.67
N ALA A 15 -5.31 -5.63 7.08
CA ALA A 15 -4.78 -5.42 8.43
C ALA A 15 -4.09 -4.06 8.64
N ILE A 16 -3.78 -3.32 7.57
CA ILE A 16 -3.18 -1.99 7.69
C ILE A 16 -4.21 -0.92 8.11
N ASN A 17 -3.80 0.04 8.93
CA ASN A 17 -4.62 1.15 9.41
C ASN A 17 -4.13 2.50 8.87
N PRO A 18 -5.02 3.51 8.76
CA PRO A 18 -4.62 4.86 8.37
C PRO A 18 -3.44 5.38 9.19
N GLY A 19 -2.46 5.98 8.51
CA GLY A 19 -1.20 6.45 9.09
C GLY A 19 -0.09 5.40 9.18
N GLU A 20 -0.39 4.12 8.90
CA GLU A 20 0.63 3.07 8.90
C GLU A 20 1.34 2.94 7.55
N VAL A 21 2.63 2.61 7.63
CA VAL A 21 3.48 2.18 6.51
C VAL A 21 4.02 0.80 6.84
N LYS A 22 3.84 -0.17 5.94
CA LYS A 22 4.36 -1.54 6.12
C LYS A 22 5.13 -1.97 4.88
N SER A 23 6.34 -2.47 5.09
CA SER A 23 7.17 -3.05 4.04
C SER A 23 7.37 -4.54 4.32
N ALA A 24 7.26 -5.35 3.28
CA ALA A 24 7.39 -6.80 3.37
C ALA A 24 8.02 -7.35 2.09
N TYR A 25 8.77 -8.45 2.21
CA TYR A 25 9.23 -9.21 1.05
C TYR A 25 8.02 -9.77 0.29
N LEU A 26 7.99 -9.50 -1.01
CA LEU A 26 6.97 -9.97 -1.93
C LEU A 26 7.68 -10.37 -3.23
N PRO A 27 7.65 -11.66 -3.64
CA PRO A 27 8.25 -12.08 -4.90
C PRO A 27 7.69 -11.31 -6.11
N CYS A 28 8.52 -11.10 -7.13
CA CYS A 28 8.15 -10.33 -8.32
C CYS A 28 6.91 -10.87 -9.05
N ASP A 29 6.72 -12.20 -9.07
CA ASP A 29 5.56 -12.85 -9.68
C ASP A 29 4.22 -12.54 -8.97
N LYS A 30 4.27 -11.99 -7.75
CA LYS A 30 3.09 -11.59 -6.97
C LYS A 30 2.72 -10.12 -7.10
N VAL A 31 3.52 -9.28 -7.77
CA VAL A 31 3.25 -7.83 -7.89
C VAL A 31 1.91 -7.56 -8.56
N GLN A 32 1.58 -8.31 -9.60
CA GLN A 32 0.28 -8.17 -10.27
C GLN A 32 -0.88 -8.54 -9.33
N SER A 33 -0.68 -9.52 -8.46
CA SER A 33 -1.69 -9.89 -7.44
C SER A 33 -1.86 -8.76 -6.42
N LEU A 34 -0.77 -8.14 -5.96
CA LEU A 34 -0.82 -6.96 -5.09
C LEU A 34 -1.62 -5.82 -5.73
N ASN A 35 -1.34 -5.48 -6.99
CA ASN A 35 -2.07 -4.45 -7.72
C ASN A 35 -3.58 -4.73 -7.75
N CYS A 36 -3.97 -5.92 -8.22
CA CYS A 36 -5.38 -6.29 -8.32
C CYS A 36 -6.09 -6.29 -6.97
N LEU A 37 -5.44 -6.79 -5.92
CA LEU A 37 -6.04 -6.88 -4.58
C LEU A 37 -6.13 -5.52 -3.89
N ALA A 38 -5.14 -4.64 -4.05
CA ALA A 38 -5.18 -3.27 -3.54
C ALA A 38 -6.30 -2.47 -4.23
N SER A 39 -6.41 -2.58 -5.55
CA SER A 39 -7.49 -1.95 -6.31
C SER A 39 -8.87 -2.44 -5.87
N ARG A 40 -9.05 -3.76 -5.74
CA ARG A 40 -10.30 -4.36 -5.23
C ARG A 40 -10.62 -3.93 -3.80
N HIS A 41 -9.61 -3.84 -2.93
CA HIS A 41 -9.78 -3.35 -1.57
C HIS A 41 -10.29 -1.90 -1.59
N ASN A 42 -9.62 -1.02 -2.33
CA ASN A 42 -9.96 0.41 -2.41
C ASN A 42 -11.36 0.65 -2.99
N GLN A 43 -11.84 -0.19 -3.91
CA GLN A 43 -13.20 -0.09 -4.46
C GLN A 43 -14.28 -0.77 -3.60
N GLY A 44 -13.89 -1.73 -2.75
CA GLY A 44 -14.80 -2.51 -1.92
C GLY A 44 -14.67 -2.21 -0.42
N ARG A 45 -13.97 -3.09 0.31
CA ARG A 45 -13.86 -3.04 1.77
C ARG A 45 -13.20 -1.75 2.29
N GLY A 46 -12.20 -1.24 1.59
CA GLY A 46 -11.52 0.02 1.93
C GLY A 46 -12.51 1.18 1.88
N LYS A 47 -13.29 1.28 0.80
CA LYS A 47 -14.37 2.28 0.67
C LYS A 47 -15.38 2.19 1.82
N GLN A 48 -15.84 0.98 2.17
CA GLN A 48 -16.79 0.77 3.28
C GLN A 48 -16.21 1.14 4.65
N ARG A 49 -14.88 1.03 4.82
CA ARG A 49 -14.17 1.25 6.09
C ARG A 49 -13.46 2.60 6.16
N GLY A 50 -13.64 3.48 5.18
CA GLY A 50 -12.96 4.77 5.12
C GLY A 50 -11.44 4.67 4.98
N LYS A 51 -10.92 3.61 4.34
CA LYS A 51 -9.49 3.39 4.11
C LYS A 51 -9.13 3.47 2.63
N PHE A 52 -7.94 3.97 2.33
CA PHE A 52 -7.33 3.89 1.00
C PHE A 52 -5.89 3.42 1.11
N VAL A 53 -5.55 2.36 0.38
CA VAL A 53 -4.22 1.75 0.39
C VAL A 53 -3.48 2.07 -0.90
N HIS A 54 -2.33 2.71 -0.77
CA HIS A 54 -1.32 2.82 -1.81
C HIS A 54 -0.32 1.68 -1.70
N TYR A 55 0.37 1.40 -2.80
CA TYR A 55 1.49 0.47 -2.78
C TYR A 55 2.64 0.96 -3.66
N HIS A 56 3.85 0.60 -3.26
CA HIS A 56 5.09 0.72 -4.02
C HIS A 56 5.78 -0.64 -4.04
N TYR A 57 6.54 -0.92 -5.10
CA TYR A 57 7.32 -2.15 -5.23
C TYR A 57 8.74 -1.83 -5.68
N CYS A 58 9.72 -2.20 -4.86
CA CYS A 58 11.15 -2.14 -5.17
C CYS A 58 11.56 -3.48 -5.77
N SER A 59 11.83 -3.51 -7.08
CA SER A 59 12.16 -4.72 -7.82
C SER A 59 13.48 -5.34 -7.42
N ASP A 60 14.48 -4.51 -7.13
CA ASP A 60 15.85 -4.95 -6.86
C ASP A 60 15.96 -5.74 -5.55
N LEU A 61 15.09 -5.42 -4.59
CA LEU A 61 15.03 -6.06 -3.27
C LEU A 61 13.82 -6.99 -3.11
N GLU A 62 12.94 -7.05 -4.11
CA GLU A 62 11.63 -7.72 -4.04
C GLU A 62 10.82 -7.32 -2.80
N VAL A 63 10.73 -6.01 -2.56
CA VAL A 63 10.03 -5.45 -1.40
C VAL A 63 8.80 -4.67 -1.84
N ALA A 64 7.63 -5.06 -1.33
CA ALA A 64 6.43 -4.26 -1.42
C ALA A 64 6.30 -3.37 -0.18
N THR A 65 5.94 -2.11 -0.37
CA THR A 65 5.55 -1.19 0.68
C THR A 65 4.10 -0.78 0.48
N ILE A 66 3.25 -0.98 1.48
CA ILE A 66 1.88 -0.47 1.51
C ILE A 66 1.77 0.69 2.48
N ILE A 67 1.01 1.70 2.09
CA ILE A 67 0.72 2.90 2.89
C ILE A 67 -0.79 3.03 2.95
N CYS A 68 -1.33 3.25 4.14
CA CYS A 68 -2.77 3.49 4.29
C CYS A 68 -3.00 4.93 4.74
N GLU A 69 -3.86 5.64 4.02
CA GLU A 69 -4.44 6.90 4.46
C GLU A 69 -5.95 6.73 4.67
N THR A 70 -6.58 7.72 5.30
CA THR A 70 -8.05 7.73 5.32
C THR A 70 -8.57 7.98 3.91
N ARG A 71 -9.79 7.50 3.63
CA ARG A 71 -10.43 7.74 2.34
C ARG A 71 -10.68 9.23 2.09
N GLU A 72 -10.91 9.99 3.15
CA GLU A 72 -11.09 11.44 3.12
C GLU A 72 -9.78 12.13 2.69
N ASP A 73 -8.67 11.82 3.37
CA ASP A 73 -7.34 12.37 3.04
C ASP A 73 -6.97 12.07 1.58
N TYR A 74 -7.20 10.85 1.10
CA TYR A 74 -6.97 10.51 -0.31
C TYR A 74 -7.73 11.42 -1.26
N LEU A 75 -9.00 11.71 -0.98
CA LEU A 75 -9.85 12.53 -1.84
C LEU A 75 -9.38 13.99 -1.81
N THR A 76 -9.09 14.52 -0.62
CA THR A 76 -8.54 15.88 -0.45
C THR A 76 -7.20 16.03 -1.17
N ASN A 77 -6.29 15.08 -0.99
CA ASN A 77 -4.98 15.08 -1.66
C ASN A 77 -5.16 15.04 -3.18
N LYS A 78 -6.09 14.23 -3.68
CA LYS A 78 -6.40 14.18 -5.11
C LYS A 78 -6.96 15.49 -5.65
N GLU A 79 -7.87 16.12 -4.93
CA GLU A 79 -8.45 17.43 -5.31
C GLU A 79 -7.41 18.54 -5.32
N ASN A 80 -6.43 18.47 -4.41
CA ASN A 80 -5.32 19.43 -4.31
C ASN A 80 -4.17 19.16 -5.30
N GLY A 81 -4.21 18.08 -6.08
CA GLY A 81 -3.11 17.67 -6.97
C GLY A 81 -1.91 17.08 -6.22
N GLU A 82 -2.10 16.68 -4.97
CA GLU A 82 -1.11 16.07 -4.07
C GLU A 82 -1.24 14.53 -4.01
N GLU A 83 -1.86 13.91 -5.01
CA GLU A 83 -2.12 12.47 -5.12
C GLU A 83 -0.88 11.56 -4.99
N ASN A 84 0.32 12.13 -5.09
CA ASN A 84 1.60 11.44 -4.99
C ASN A 84 2.35 11.74 -3.68
N SER A 85 1.80 12.55 -2.78
CA SER A 85 2.43 12.95 -1.51
C SER A 85 2.79 11.74 -0.64
N TRP A 86 1.99 10.68 -0.68
CA TRP A 86 2.23 9.40 0.01
C TRP A 86 3.59 8.76 -0.32
N LYS A 87 4.16 9.02 -1.50
CA LYS A 87 5.49 8.50 -1.89
C LYS A 87 6.60 9.01 -0.97
N THR A 88 6.37 10.13 -0.27
CA THR A 88 7.29 10.65 0.75
C THR A 88 7.49 9.71 1.94
N GLN A 89 6.50 8.85 2.20
CA GLN A 89 6.48 7.92 3.33
C GLN A 89 7.18 6.58 3.04
N ILE A 90 7.54 6.31 1.77
CA ILE A 90 8.27 5.10 1.39
C ILE A 90 9.66 5.14 2.06
N PRO A 91 10.08 4.08 2.79
CA PRO A 91 11.42 4.01 3.36
C PRO A 91 12.49 4.22 2.30
N LYS A 92 13.54 5.00 2.62
CA LYS A 92 14.58 5.38 1.65
C LYS A 92 15.26 4.20 0.98
N ASP A 93 15.45 3.11 1.72
CA ASP A 93 16.08 1.88 1.23
C ASP A 93 15.22 1.13 0.20
N PHE A 94 13.92 1.47 0.09
CA PHE A 94 12.94 0.81 -0.78
C PHE A 94 12.26 1.76 -1.76
N ARG A 95 12.81 2.96 -1.99
CA ARG A 95 12.22 3.98 -2.86
C ARG A 95 12.63 3.82 -4.32
#